data_AF-A0A3S3RP23-F1
#
_entry.id   AF-A0A3S3RP23-F1
#
_cell.length_a   1.000
_cell.length_b   1.000
_cell.length_c   1.000
_cell.angle_alpha   90.00
_cell.angle_beta   90.00
_cell.angle_gamma   90.00
#
_symmetry.space_group_name_H-M   'P 1'
#
loop_
_entity.id
_entity.type
_entity.pdbx_description
1 polymer ?
#
loop_
_entity_poly.entity_id
_entity_poly.type
_entity_poly.pdbx_seq_one_letter_code
_entity_poly.pdbx_strand_id
1 'polypeptide(L)' 'KRVKQLTINNKINDAVFEFFIKARSKNIPISGPMLQSKAREYSEIIGEDFKASNVWLEKFRKRNQIVFNTLSGES' A
#
# COMPACT_ATOMS: atom_id res chain seq x y z
N LYS A 1 20.34 -9.64 -9.44
CA LYS A 1 19.53 -8.53 -9.99
C LYS A 1 18.06 -8.89 -9.84
N ARG A 2 17.28 -8.24 -8.95
CA ARG A 2 15.83 -8.50 -8.86
C ARG A 2 15.15 -7.76 -10.01
N VAL A 3 14.69 -8.52 -10.99
CA VAL A 3 13.85 -8.04 -12.07
C VAL A 3 12.60 -7.43 -11.41
N LYS A 4 12.36 -6.13 -11.56
CA LYS A 4 11.10 -5.51 -11.12
C LYS A 4 10.01 -6.16 -11.97
N GLN A 5 9.35 -7.18 -11.43
CA GLN A 5 8.26 -7.90 -12.10
C GLN A 5 7.22 -6.86 -12.53
N LEU A 6 7.15 -6.50 -13.82
CA LEU A 6 6.23 -5.53 -14.40
C LEU A 6 4.80 -6.09 -14.45
N THR A 7 4.24 -6.46 -13.30
CA THR A 7 2.85 -6.90 -13.19
C THR A 7 1.94 -5.70 -13.00
N ILE A 8 0.67 -5.82 -13.40
CA ILE A 8 -0.39 -4.84 -13.09
C ILE A 8 -0.36 -4.39 -11.63
N ASN A 9 -0.06 -5.33 -10.72
CA ASN A 9 0.09 -5.06 -9.30
C ASN A 9 1.12 -3.95 -9.00
N ASN A 10 2.14 -3.75 -9.85
CA ASN A 10 3.04 -2.61 -9.70
C ASN A 10 2.39 -1.27 -10.00
N LYS A 11 1.46 -1.16 -10.96
CA LYS A 11 0.75 0.11 -11.22
C LYS A 11 -0.05 0.54 -9.98
N ILE A 12 -0.78 -0.41 -9.38
CA ILE A 12 -1.51 -0.18 -8.13
C ILE A 12 -0.54 0.13 -7.00
N ASN A 13 0.56 -0.64 -6.86
CA ASN A 13 1.57 -0.37 -5.84
C ASN A 13 2.16 1.04 -5.96
N ASP A 14 2.50 1.49 -7.17
CA ASP A 14 3.08 2.82 -7.40
C ASP A 14 2.06 3.91 -7.02
N ALA A 15 0.82 3.81 -7.50
CA ALA A 15 -0.24 4.76 -7.20
C ALA A 15 -0.55 4.85 -5.69
N VAL A 16 -0.55 3.70 -5.00
CA VAL A 16 -0.74 3.64 -3.54
C VAL A 16 0.48 4.20 -2.81
N PHE A 17 1.70 3.97 -3.31
CA PHE A 17 2.92 4.51 -2.73
C PHE A 17 3.01 6.02 -2.89
N GLU A 18 2.69 6.56 -4.06
CA GLU A 18 2.58 7.99 -4.28
C GLU A 18 1.55 8.64 -3.33
N PHE A 19 0.39 7.99 -3.16
CA PHE A 19 -0.60 8.44 -2.18
C PHE A 19 -0.03 8.45 -0.76
N PHE A 20 0.70 7.40 -0.36
CA PHE A 20 1.36 7.33 0.95
C PHE A 20 2.38 8.46 1.14
N ILE A 21 3.25 8.71 0.15
CA ILE A 21 4.24 9.79 0.19
C ILE A 21 3.56 11.16 0.29
N LYS A 22 2.52 11.42 -0.51
CA LYS A 22 1.74 12.66 -0.45
C LYS A 22 1.09 12.85 0.92
N ALA A 23 0.51 11.79 1.49
CA ALA A 23 -0.08 11.85 2.81
C ALA A 23 0.95 12.10 3.92
N ARG A 24 2.11 11.43 3.86
CA ARG A 24 3.23 11.66 4.80
C ARG A 24 3.78 13.07 4.71
N SER A 25 3.89 13.63 3.49
CA SER A 25 4.28 15.04 3.29
C SER A 25 3.29 16.01 3.93
N LYS A 26 2.01 15.63 4.06
CA LYS A 26 0.98 16.38 4.76
C LYS A 26 0.87 16.07 6.26
N ASN A 27 1.82 15.30 6.81
CA ASN A 27 1.78 14.80 8.20
C ASN A 27 0.52 14.00 8.55
N ILE A 28 -0.15 13.41 7.55
CA ILE A 28 -1.34 12.60 7.78
C ILE A 28 -0.90 11.19 8.19
N PRO A 29 -1.35 10.67 9.35
CA PRO A 29 -1.12 9.28 9.70
C PRO A 29 -1.93 8.39 8.76
N ILE A 30 -1.23 7.51 8.06
CA ILE A 30 -1.85 6.51 7.19
C ILE A 30 -1.80 5.17 7.90
N SER A 31 -2.95 4.51 8.01
CA SER A 31 -3.08 3.18 8.58
C SER A 31 -3.11 2.10 7.49
N GLY A 32 -2.80 0.86 7.87
CA GLY A 32 -2.86 -0.31 6.97
C GLY A 32 -4.19 -0.44 6.19
N PRO A 33 -5.35 -0.36 6.86
CA PRO A 33 -6.65 -0.41 6.19
C PRO A 33 -6.86 0.72 5.17
N MET A 34 -6.31 1.92 5.42
CA MET A 34 -6.41 3.02 4.46
C MET A 34 -5.68 2.72 3.16
N LEU A 35 -4.49 2.12 3.23
CA LEU A 35 -3.77 1.69 2.03
C LEU A 35 -4.50 0.57 1.29
N GLN A 36 -5.12 -0.36 2.02
CA GLN A 36 -5.90 -1.43 1.39
C GLN A 36 -7.13 -0.90 0.66
N SER A 37 -7.87 0.04 1.26
CA SER A 37 -8.99 0.70 0.60
C SER A 37 -8.52 1.49 -0.62
N LYS A 38 -7.42 2.22 -0.52
CA LYS A 38 -6.89 3.00 -1.65
C LYS A 38 -6.42 2.10 -2.79
N ALA A 39 -5.83 0.95 -2.48
CA ALA A 39 -5.41 -0.03 -3.48
C ALA A 39 -6.61 -0.66 -4.22
N ARG A 40 -7.73 -0.90 -3.52
CA ARG A 40 -8.99 -1.35 -4.12
C ARG A 40 -9.59 -0.29 -5.03
N GLU A 41 -9.64 0.96 -4.58
CA GLU A 41 -10.14 2.05 -5.42
C GLU A 41 -9.32 2.19 -6.71
N TYR A 42 -7.98 2.12 -6.62
CA TYR A 42 -7.12 2.13 -7.80
C TYR A 42 -7.32 0.92 -8.70
N SER A 43 -7.61 -0.26 -8.15
CA SER A 43 -7.87 -1.46 -8.95
C SER A 43 -9.18 -1.37 -9.70
N GLU A 44 -10.23 -0.82 -9.07
CA GLU A 44 -11.52 -0.57 -9.70
C GLU A 44 -11.38 0.44 -10.85
N ILE A 45 -10.58 1.50 -10.68
CA ILE A 45 -10.34 2.52 -11.72
C ILE A 45 -9.68 1.91 -12.96
N ILE A 46 -8.73 0.99 -12.78
CA ILE A 46 -8.03 0.36 -13.90
C ILE A 46 -8.71 -0.92 -14.39
N GLY A 47 -9.79 -1.36 -13.74
CA GLY A 47 -10.54 -2.57 -14.08
C GLY A 47 -9.81 -3.88 -13.79
N GLU A 48 -8.94 -3.91 -12.77
CA GLU A 48 -8.11 -5.08 -12.45
C GLU A 48 -8.61 -5.81 -11.21
N ASP A 49 -8.59 -7.14 -11.25
CA ASP A 49 -8.91 -7.99 -10.10
C ASP A 49 -7.73 -8.00 -9.12
N PHE A 50 -7.64 -6.95 -8.31
CA PHE A 50 -6.59 -6.79 -7.33
C PHE A 50 -7.12 -6.99 -5.91
N LYS A 51 -6.65 -8.05 -5.26
CA LYS A 51 -6.97 -8.29 -3.86
C LYS A 51 -5.98 -7.61 -2.94
N ALA A 52 -6.40 -6.50 -2.33
CA ALA A 52 -5.66 -5.79 -1.27
C ALA A 52 -5.60 -6.59 0.06
N SER A 53 -5.15 -7.84 -0.01
CA SER A 53 -5.05 -8.78 1.10
C SER A 53 -4.02 -8.32 2.14
N ASN A 54 -4.12 -8.84 3.36
CA ASN A 54 -3.12 -8.59 4.41
C ASN A 54 -1.71 -8.99 3.96
N VAL A 55 -1.56 -10.11 3.24
CA VAL A 55 -0.28 -10.55 2.65
C VAL A 55 0.29 -9.53 1.66
N TRP A 56 -0.58 -8.90 0.85
CA TRP A 56 -0.13 -7.84 -0.04
C TRP A 56 0.35 -6.63 0.76
N LEU A 57 -0.42 -6.21 1.77
CA LEU A 57 -0.06 -5.07 2.62
C LEU A 57 1.29 -5.30 3.33
N GLU A 58 1.53 -6.49 3.87
CA GLU A 58 2.81 -6.85 4.48
C GLU A 58 3.97 -6.77 3.48
N LYS A 59 3.80 -7.32 2.28
CA LYS A 59 4.80 -7.24 1.21
C LYS A 59 5.05 -5.79 0.77
N PHE A 60 3.98 -5.01 0.61
CA PHE A 60 4.04 -3.60 0.24
C PHE A 60 4.81 -2.79 1.27
N ARG A 61 4.52 -2.99 2.55
CA ARG A 61 5.23 -2.36 3.66
C ARG A 61 6.71 -2.74 3.67
N LYS A 62 7.02 -4.04 3.59
CA LYS A 62 8.40 -4.53 3.61
C LYS A 62 9.22 -4.00 2.45
N ARG A 63 8.61 -3.85 1.27
CA ARG A 63 9.26 -3.30 0.06
C ARG A 63 9.53 -1.80 0.17
N ASN A 64 8.61 -1.05 0.77
CA ASN A 64 8.67 0.41 0.87
C ASN A 64 9.14 0.90 2.24
N GLN A 65 9.58 0.00 3.12
CA GLN A 65 9.99 0.28 4.50
C GLN A 65 8.94 1.06 5.31
N ILE A 66 7.66 0.78 5.07
CA ILE A 66 6.55 1.47 5.75
C ILE A 66 6.31 0.82 7.11
N VAL A 67 6.65 1.57 8.15
CA VAL A 67 6.36 1.21 9.54
C VAL A 67 5.04 1.87 9.92
N PHE A 68 3.97 1.06 10.04
CA PHE A 68 2.86 1.45 10.88
C PHE A 68 3.34 1.24 12.31
N ASN A 69 3.50 2.34 13.05
CA ASN A 69 3.65 2.26 14.49
C ASN A 69 2.29 1.80 15.03
N THR A 70 2.08 0.47 15.04
CA THR A 70 0.99 -0.10 15.81
C THR A 70 1.32 0.26 17.25
N LEU A 71 0.58 1.19 17.84
CA LEU A 71 0.57 1.38 19.28
C LEU A 71 -0.04 0.10 19.87
N SER A 72 0.78 -0.95 19.98
CA SER A 72 0.42 -2.18 20.66
C SER A 72 0.70 -1.93 22.14
N GLY A 73 -0.31 -1.42 22.84
CA GLY A 73 -0.27 -1.08 24.26
C GLY A 73 -1.58 -1.41 24.96
N GLU A 74 -2.23 -2.51 24.57
CA GLU A 74 -3.40 -3.03 25.28
C GLU A 74 -3.24 -4.55 25.48
N SER A 75 -2.63 -4.92 26.61
CA SER A 75 -2.92 -6.13 27.41
C SER A 75 -2.28 -5.96 28.79
#